data_AF-A0A2M9ZQV3-F1
#
_entry.id   AF-A0A2M9ZQV3-F1
#
_cell.length_a   1.000
_cell.length_b   1.000
_cell.length_c   1.000
_cell.angle_alpha   90.00
_cell.angle_beta   90.00
_cell.angle_gamma   90.00
#
_symmetry.space_group_name_H-M   'P 1'
#
loop_
_entity.id
_entity.type
_entity.pdbx_description
1 polymer ?
#
loop_
_entity_poly.entity_id
_entity_poly.type
_entity_poly.pdbx_seq_one_letter_code
_entity_poly.pdbx_strand_id
1 'polypeptide(L)'
;MNSLIIISKAITASFWVLWAGLITGVYSLFPEYDSWIILFGWVIFFAHIIETGIYFYRAPKRGGAKISDAIQVFVFGVFHLIPVSFQEK
;
A
#
# COMPACT_ATOMS: atom_id res chain seq x y z
N MET A 1 -14.57 -12.47 -12.42
CA MET A 1 -13.48 -11.74 -11.72
C MET A 1 -13.87 -11.63 -10.25
N ASN A 2 -13.00 -12.02 -9.31
CA ASN A 2 -13.36 -12.13 -7.89
C ASN A 2 -13.62 -10.73 -7.29
N SER A 3 -14.79 -10.49 -6.71
CA SER A 3 -15.21 -9.21 -6.14
C SER A 3 -14.22 -8.68 -5.09
N LEU A 4 -13.58 -9.57 -4.33
CA LEU A 4 -12.57 -9.20 -3.33
C LEU A 4 -11.31 -8.56 -3.95
N ILE A 5 -10.89 -9.03 -5.13
CA ILE A 5 -9.74 -8.45 -5.84
C ILE A 5 -10.06 -7.04 -6.33
N ILE A 6 -11.29 -6.83 -6.80
CA ILE A 6 -11.75 -5.52 -7.28
C ILE A 6 -11.79 -4.52 -6.12
N ILE A 7 -12.36 -4.94 -4.99
CA ILE A 7 -12.43 -4.12 -3.77
C ILE A 7 -11.02 -3.76 -3.28
N SER A 8 -10.11 -4.75 -3.21
CA SER A 8 -8.72 -4.48 -2.82
C SER A 8 -8.04 -3.46 -3.73
N LYS A 9 -8.23 -3.58 -5.06
CA LYS A 9 -7.65 -2.62 -6.02
C LYS A 9 -8.25 -1.23 -5.89
N ALA A 10 -9.57 -1.14 -5.68
CA ALA A 10 -10.24 0.14 -5.47
C ALA A 10 -9.71 0.83 -4.20
N ILE A 11 -9.55 0.09 -3.10
CA ILE A 11 -9.01 0.61 -1.84
C ILE A 11 -7.57 1.13 -2.04
N THR A 12 -6.70 0.35 -2.69
CA THR A 12 -5.33 0.78 -3.00
C THR A 12 -5.30 2.02 -3.90
N ALA A 13 -6.17 2.11 -4.91
CA ALA A 13 -6.26 3.28 -5.78
C ALA A 13 -6.71 4.53 -4.99
N SER A 14 -7.75 4.39 -4.16
CA SER A 14 -8.22 5.46 -3.27
C SER A 14 -7.12 5.94 -2.30
N PHE A 15 -6.25 5.03 -1.84
CA PHE A 15 -5.07 5.39 -1.04
C PHE A 15 -4.13 6.34 -1.80
N TRP A 16 -3.73 5.99 -3.02
CA TRP A 16 -2.81 6.84 -3.78
C TRP A 16 -3.42 8.20 -4.13
N VAL A 17 -4.73 8.24 -4.35
CA VAL A 17 -5.45 9.51 -4.53
C VAL A 17 -5.41 10.36 -3.26
N LEU A 18 -5.66 9.78 -2.08
CA LEU A 18 -5.57 10.49 -0.79
C LEU A 18 -4.15 11.00 -0.52
N TRP A 19 -3.15 10.15 -0.73
CA TRP A 19 -1.75 10.50 -0.48
C TRP A 19 -1.22 11.54 -1.49
N ALA A 20 -1.62 11.44 -2.77
CA ALA A 20 -1.35 12.49 -3.75
C ALA A 20 -2.03 13.81 -3.37
N GLY A 21 -3.28 13.77 -2.88
CA GLY A 21 -3.99 14.93 -2.36
C GLY A 21 -3.28 15.58 -1.17
N LEU A 22 -2.67 14.76 -0.30
CA LEU A 22 -1.82 15.22 0.81
C LEU A 22 -0.57 15.96 0.33
N ILE A 23 0.17 15.40 -0.62
CA ILE A 23 1.41 16.01 -1.13
C ILE A 23 1.14 17.29 -1.91
N THR A 24 0.06 17.30 -2.68
CA THR A 24 -0.30 18.45 -3.53
C THR A 24 -1.01 19.56 -2.77
N GLY A 25 -1.42 19.32 -1.52
CA GLY A 25 -2.18 20.28 -0.72
C GLY A 25 -3.65 20.42 -1.14
N VAL A 26 -4.13 19.58 -2.06
CA VAL A 26 -5.52 19.60 -2.58
C VAL A 26 -6.55 19.39 -1.47
N TYR A 27 -6.16 18.74 -0.37
CA TYR A 27 -7.03 18.54 0.80
C TYR A 27 -7.56 19.87 1.39
N SER A 28 -6.79 20.97 1.27
CA SER A 28 -7.18 22.31 1.75
C SER A 28 -8.44 22.89 1.10
N LEU A 29 -8.92 22.29 0.00
CA LEU A 29 -10.22 22.59 -0.59
C LEU A 29 -11.40 22.15 0.30
N PHE A 30 -11.15 21.27 1.27
CA PHE A 30 -12.15 20.74 2.21
C PHE A 30 -11.65 20.86 3.66
N PRO A 31 -11.64 22.08 4.23
CA PRO A 31 -10.99 22.39 5.51
C PRO A 31 -11.48 21.55 6.70
N GLU A 32 -12.73 21.11 6.64
CA GLU A 32 -13.38 20.26 7.64
C GLU A 32 -12.76 18.86 7.75
N TYR A 33 -12.07 18.39 6.72
CA TYR A 33 -11.41 17.08 6.68
C TYR A 33 -9.89 17.15 6.71
N ASP A 34 -9.27 18.33 6.73
CA ASP A 34 -7.82 18.51 6.63
C ASP A 34 -7.05 17.62 7.60
N SER A 35 -7.40 17.67 8.89
CA SER A 35 -6.71 16.88 9.92
C SER A 35 -6.88 15.37 9.71
N TRP A 36 -8.05 14.94 9.24
CA TRP A 36 -8.33 13.53 8.97
C TRP A 36 -7.58 13.03 7.74
N ILE A 37 -7.58 13.79 6.64
CA ILE A 37 -6.85 13.45 5.42
C ILE A 37 -5.36 13.37 5.72
N ILE A 38 -4.82 14.32 6.50
CA ILE A 38 -3.42 14.30 6.95
C ILE A 38 -3.13 13.05 7.78
N LEU A 39 -3.93 12.80 8.82
CA LEU A 39 -3.74 11.65 9.71
C LEU A 39 -3.80 10.31 8.95
N PHE A 40 -4.87 10.08 8.18
CA PHE A 40 -5.06 8.84 7.44
C PHE A 40 -4.04 8.68 6.33
N GLY A 41 -3.67 9.75 5.63
CA GLY A 41 -2.61 9.73 4.62
C GLY A 41 -1.29 9.23 5.18
N TRP A 42 -0.89 9.72 6.36
CA TRP A 42 0.33 9.27 7.03
C TRP A 42 0.22 7.86 7.59
N VAL A 43 -0.87 7.51 8.29
CA VAL A 43 -1.08 6.17 8.85
C VAL A 43 -1.00 5.10 7.77
N ILE A 44 -1.66 5.32 6.63
CA ILE A 44 -1.68 4.36 5.54
C ILE A 44 -0.30 4.29 4.86
N PHE A 45 0.38 5.42 4.66
CA PHE A 45 1.76 5.42 4.14
C PHE A 45 2.71 4.62 5.03
N PHE A 46 2.63 4.81 6.35
CA PHE A 46 3.40 4.02 7.31
C PHE A 46 3.06 2.53 7.23
N ALA A 47 1.80 2.15 7.03
CA ALA A 47 1.42 0.76 6.83
C ALA A 47 2.14 0.13 5.61
N HIS A 48 2.21 0.84 4.48
CA HIS A 48 2.94 0.36 3.29
C HIS A 48 4.45 0.22 3.54
N ILE A 49 5.05 1.15 4.30
CA ILE A 49 6.45 1.05 4.74
C ILE A 49 6.65 -0.19 5.61
N ILE A 50 5.78 -0.41 6.61
CA ILE A 50 5.85 -1.56 7.51
C ILE A 50 5.72 -2.86 6.73
N GLU A 51 4.76 -2.98 5.81
CA GLU A 51 4.59 -4.17 4.97
C GLU A 51 5.83 -4.44 4.11
N THR A 52 6.40 -3.39 3.53
CA THR A 52 7.64 -3.49 2.74
C THR A 52 8.81 -3.95 3.60
N GLY A 53 8.92 -3.45 4.84
CA GLY A 53 9.90 -3.90 5.82
C GLY A 53 9.71 -5.37 6.21
N ILE A 54 8.46 -5.80 6.42
CA ILE A 54 8.10 -7.20 6.70
C ILE A 54 8.48 -8.08 5.51
N TYR A 55 8.26 -7.63 4.28
CA TYR A 55 8.71 -8.33 3.08
C TYR A 55 10.23 -8.54 3.11
N PHE A 56 11.02 -7.48 3.32
CA PHE A 56 12.49 -7.60 3.38
C PHE A 56 12.97 -8.50 4.51
N TYR A 57 12.28 -8.51 5.65
CA TYR A 57 12.59 -9.44 6.74
C TYR A 57 12.30 -10.91 6.37
N ARG A 58 11.26 -11.17 5.56
CA ARG A 58 10.82 -12.53 5.20
C ARG A 58 11.49 -13.08 3.94
N ALA A 59 11.84 -12.23 2.98
CA ALA A 59 12.34 -12.63 1.67
C ALA A 59 13.65 -13.46 1.69
N PRO A 60 14.63 -13.20 2.58
CA PRO A 60 15.82 -14.05 2.70
C PRO A 60 15.50 -15.51 3.03
N LYS A 61 14.41 -15.76 3.77
CA LYS A 61 13.95 -17.11 4.14
C LYS A 61 13.21 -17.84 3.00
N ARG A 62 13.01 -17.19 1.85
CA ARG A 62 12.09 -17.63 0.78
C ARG A 62 12.66 -17.47 -0.63
N GLY A 63 13.98 -17.59 -0.79
CA GLY A 63 14.64 -17.53 -2.11
C GLY A 63 15.24 -16.17 -2.49
N GLY A 64 15.29 -15.22 -1.55
CA GLY A 64 16.00 -13.95 -1.72
C GLY A 64 15.08 -12.75 -1.92
N ALA A 65 15.54 -11.57 -1.51
CA ALA A 65 14.81 -10.33 -1.67
C ALA A 65 15.01 -9.75 -3.08
N LYS A 66 13.90 -9.59 -3.82
CA LYS A 66 13.85 -8.82 -5.06
C LYS A 66 13.28 -7.44 -4.81
N ILE A 67 13.94 -6.43 -5.37
CA ILE A 67 13.49 -5.03 -5.28
C ILE A 67 12.15 -4.85 -6.02
N SER A 68 11.93 -5.55 -7.14
CA SER A 68 10.67 -5.53 -7.89
C SER A 68 9.47 -5.88 -7.01
N ASP A 69 9.62 -6.91 -6.17
CA ASP A 69 8.53 -7.42 -5.34
C ASP A 69 8.33 -6.49 -4.12
N ALA A 70 9.42 -5.92 -3.60
CA ALA A 70 9.35 -4.88 -2.56
C ALA A 70 8.58 -3.64 -3.06
N ILE A 71 8.84 -3.19 -4.29
CA ILE A 71 8.11 -2.07 -4.90
C ILE A 71 6.63 -2.43 -5.05
N GLN A 72 6.31 -3.66 -5.46
CA GLN A 72 4.91 -4.09 -5.54
C GLN A 72 4.23 -4.11 -4.16
N VAL A 73 4.91 -4.58 -3.12
CA VAL A 73 4.40 -4.52 -1.74
C VAL A 73 4.21 -3.07 -1.31
N PHE A 74 5.15 -2.18 -1.61
CA PHE A 74 5.03 -0.77 -1.26
C PHE A 74 3.94 -0.03 -2.04
N VAL A 75 3.74 -0.37 -3.32
CA VAL A 75 2.76 0.30 -4.18
C VAL A 75 1.36 -0.26 -4.00
N PHE A 76 1.23 -1.57 -3.73
CA PHE A 76 -0.07 -2.23 -3.69
C PHE A 76 -0.46 -2.75 -2.29
N GLY A 77 0.43 -2.68 -1.31
CA GLY A 77 0.26 -3.36 -0.02
C GLY A 77 -0.70 -2.72 0.98
N VAL A 78 -1.83 -3.40 1.23
CA VAL A 78 -2.45 -3.49 2.57
C VAL A 78 -2.95 -4.93 2.88
N PHE A 79 -3.07 -5.84 1.90
CA PHE A 79 -3.45 -7.26 2.13
C PHE A 79 -2.77 -8.27 1.18
N HIS A 80 -1.65 -7.91 0.55
CA HIS A 80 -0.95 -8.80 -0.39
C HIS A 80 -0.11 -9.91 0.28
N LEU A 81 -0.17 -10.04 1.61
CA LEU A 81 0.29 -11.25 2.30
C LEU A 81 -0.60 -12.47 2.02
N ILE A 82 -1.76 -12.29 1.38
CA ILE A 82 -2.61 -13.35 0.85
C ILE A 82 -2.22 -13.60 -0.61
N PRO A 83 -1.90 -14.86 -0.93
CA PRO A 83 -0.53 -15.28 -1.20
C PRO A 83 0.07 -14.50 -2.38
N VAL A 84 1.28 -13.97 -2.19
CA VAL A 84 2.21 -13.85 -3.32
C VAL A 84 2.33 -15.28 -3.86
N SER A 85 1.62 -15.60 -4.95
CA SER A 85 1.69 -16.92 -5.57
C SER A 85 3.09 -17.00 -6.14
N PHE A 86 4.02 -17.44 -5.31
CA PHE A 86 5.25 -18.02 -5.80
C PHE A 86 4.80 -19.25 -6.56
N GLN A 87 4.63 -19.10 -7.88
CA GLN A 87 4.67 -20.26 -8.75
C GLN A 87 6.02 -20.90 -8.47
N GLU A 88 5.99 -21.97 -7.67
CA GLU A 88 7.04 -22.98 -7.69
C GLU A 88 7.26 -23.31 -9.17
N LYS A 89 8.46 -22.99 -9.63
CA LYS A 89 8.91 -23.38 -10.95
C LYS A 89 9.47 -24.78 -10.85
#